data_AF-A0A4Q0A032-F1
#
_entry.id   AF-A0A4Q0A032-F1
#
_cell.length_a   1.000
_cell.length_b   1.000
_cell.length_c   1.000
_cell.angle_alpha   90.00
_cell.angle_beta   90.00
_cell.angle_gamma   90.00
#
_symmetry.space_group_name_H-M   'P 1'
#
loop_
_entity.id
_entity.type
_entity.pdbx_description
1 polymer ?
#
loop_
_entity_poly.entity_id
_entity_poly.type
_entity_poly.pdbx_seq_one_letter_code
_entity_poly.pdbx_strand_id
1 'polypeptide(L)'
;LLEKYRASPPSLIMHVYANHFRFEHQDGMYLLSSPMRFFFDFIRDGTMPVDLQDVFHEAQLPFFEGHLIVEVHDHRLTDRRGRKPPLPFDEPSALRPSAASLWTNIGLLSRERDQPLTMEETLELESKILLETEEPLCLNPSFQVARVSNA
;
A
#
# COMPACT_ATOMS: atom_id res chain seq x y z
N LEU A 1 10.67 -6.50 -5.17
CA LEU A 1 10.60 -5.09 -4.72
C LEU A 1 11.37 -4.85 -3.40
N LEU A 2 10.96 -5.46 -2.29
CA LEU A 2 11.60 -5.24 -0.98
C LEU A 2 13.10 -5.56 -0.94
N GLU A 3 13.55 -6.61 -1.65
CA GLU A 3 14.98 -6.91 -1.78
C GLU A 3 15.73 -5.85 -2.61
N LYS A 4 15.10 -5.34 -3.67
CA LYS A 4 15.67 -4.32 -4.57
C LYS A 4 15.88 -2.99 -3.84
N TYR A 5 14.97 -2.65 -2.93
CA TYR A 5 14.97 -1.38 -2.19
C TYR A 5 15.37 -1.54 -0.71
N ARG A 6 16.02 -2.66 -0.34
CA ARG A 6 16.41 -2.93 1.06
C ARG A 6 17.36 -1.89 1.65
N ALA A 7 18.17 -1.23 0.81
CA ALA A 7 19.11 -0.19 1.21
C ALA A 7 18.52 1.23 1.16
N SER A 8 17.31 1.38 0.62
CA SER A 8 16.60 2.66 0.56
C SER A 8 15.82 2.91 1.85
N PRO A 9 15.63 4.17 2.28
CA PRO A 9 14.78 4.47 3.42
C PRO A 9 13.33 4.07 3.13
N PRO A 10 12.58 3.56 4.12
CA PRO A 10 11.17 3.25 3.96
C PRO A 10 10.36 4.53 3.71
N SER A 11 9.20 4.38 3.06
CA SER A 11 8.30 5.50 2.80
C SER A 11 7.61 5.99 4.07
N LEU A 12 7.30 5.06 4.97
CA LEU A 12 6.56 5.37 6.19
C LEU A 12 7.01 4.44 7.31
N ILE A 13 7.24 5.00 8.49
CA ILE A 13 7.63 4.25 9.69
C ILE A 13 6.52 4.41 10.72
N MET A 14 5.97 3.29 11.18
CA MET A 14 4.90 3.23 12.17
C MET A 14 5.39 2.56 13.45
N HIS A 15 5.26 3.25 14.58
CA HIS A 15 5.57 2.70 15.89
C HIS A 15 4.29 2.32 16.63
N VAL A 16 4.22 1.07 17.09
CA VAL A 16 3.06 0.51 17.80
C VAL A 16 3.39 0.29 19.27
N TYR A 17 2.58 0.86 20.16
CA TYR A 17 2.67 0.71 21.62
C TYR A 17 1.44 -0.02 22.16
N ALA A 18 1.40 -0.25 23.47
CA ALA A 18 0.36 -1.06 24.10
C ALA A 18 -1.06 -0.51 23.87
N ASN A 19 -1.22 0.82 23.88
CA ASN A 19 -2.52 1.49 23.81
C ASN A 19 -2.68 2.43 22.61
N HIS A 20 -1.58 2.76 21.92
CA HIS A 20 -1.55 3.74 20.85
C HIS A 20 -0.50 3.37 19.81
N PHE A 21 -0.56 4.01 18.65
CA PHE A 21 0.45 3.96 17.62
C PHE A 21 0.70 5.37 17.08
N ARG A 22 1.84 5.56 16.42
CA ARG A 22 2.22 6.85 15.80
C ARG A 22 3.04 6.61 14.55
N PHE A 23 3.08 7.62 13.68
CA PHE A 23 3.98 7.66 12.54
C PHE A 23 5.21 8.51 12.89
N GLU A 24 6.41 8.13 12.44
CA GLU A 24 7.66 8.78 12.87
C GLU A 24 7.71 10.28 12.55
N HIS A 25 7.16 10.68 11.40
CA HIS A 25 7.13 12.07 10.94
C HIS A 25 5.81 12.80 11.24
N GLN A 26 4.99 12.27 12.16
CA GLN A 26 3.78 12.95 12.63
C GLN A 26 3.81 13.12 14.15
N ASP A 27 3.55 14.34 14.62
CA ASP A 27 3.46 14.67 16.06
C ASP A 27 2.20 14.07 16.73
N GLY A 28 1.29 13.49 15.93
CA GLY A 28 0.05 12.87 16.39
C GLY A 28 0.23 11.45 16.94
N MET A 29 -0.50 11.14 18.00
CA MET A 29 -0.66 9.77 18.50
C MET A 29 -2.09 9.30 18.27
N TYR A 30 -2.23 8.10 17.73
CA TYR A 30 -3.51 7.47 17.46
C TYR A 30 -3.77 6.35 18.47
N LEU A 31 -4.93 6.38 19.13
CA LEU A 31 -5.33 5.26 19.98
C LEU A 31 -5.58 4.00 19.14
N LEU A 32 -5.34 2.82 19.70
CA LEU A 32 -5.65 1.55 19.01
C LEU A 32 -7.15 1.33 18.76
N SER A 33 -8.00 2.10 19.45
CA SER A 33 -9.45 2.18 19.25
C SER A 33 -9.87 3.29 18.29
N SER A 34 -8.93 4.09 17.77
CA SER A 34 -9.25 5.17 16.84
C SER A 34 -9.70 4.63 15.49
N PRO A 35 -10.45 5.42 14.70
CA PRO A 35 -10.83 5.05 13.34
C PRO A 35 -9.62 4.65 12.48
N MET A 36 -8.44 5.24 12.71
CA MET A 36 -7.20 4.94 12.00
C MET A 36 -6.70 3.49 12.16
N ARG A 37 -7.32 2.67 13.01
CA ARG A 37 -7.01 1.24 13.13
C ARG A 37 -7.18 0.48 11.82
N PHE A 38 -8.04 0.91 10.90
CA PHE A 38 -8.23 0.23 9.61
C PHE A 38 -6.91 0.13 8.82
N PHE A 39 -5.96 1.05 9.03
CA PHE A 39 -4.67 1.04 8.35
C PHE A 39 -3.86 -0.24 8.58
N PHE A 40 -4.03 -0.90 9.73
CA PHE A 40 -3.40 -2.20 10.00
C PHE A 40 -3.89 -3.30 9.05
N ASP A 41 -5.16 -3.24 8.63
CA ASP A 41 -5.70 -4.22 7.68
C ASP A 41 -5.06 -4.03 6.30
N PHE A 42 -4.89 -2.79 5.84
CA PHE A 42 -4.16 -2.48 4.60
C PHE A 42 -2.69 -2.91 4.64
N ILE A 43 -2.00 -2.74 5.78
CA ILE A 43 -0.63 -3.24 5.95
C ILE A 43 -0.59 -4.76 5.89
N ARG A 44 -1.52 -5.45 6.57
CA ARG A 44 -1.58 -6.91 6.58
C ARG A 44 -1.88 -7.46 5.19
N ASP A 45 -2.80 -6.82 4.47
CA ASP A 45 -3.25 -7.27 3.16
C ASP A 45 -2.30 -6.79 2.04
N GLY A 46 -1.33 -5.92 2.37
CA GLY A 46 -0.35 -5.39 1.42
C GLY A 46 -0.98 -4.52 0.34
N THR A 47 -2.05 -3.81 0.66
CA THR A 47 -2.82 -3.00 -0.30
C THR A 47 -2.76 -1.52 0.06
N MET A 48 -2.77 -0.65 -0.96
CA MET A 48 -2.73 0.79 -0.76
C MET A 48 -4.11 1.33 -0.30
N PRO A 49 -4.19 2.05 0.83
CA PRO A 49 -5.43 2.64 1.30
C PRO A 49 -5.81 3.84 0.45
N VAL A 50 -6.96 3.74 -0.24
CA VAL A 50 -7.47 4.75 -1.17
C VAL A 50 -7.72 6.09 -0.49
N ASP A 51 -8.36 6.06 0.69
CA ASP A 51 -8.77 7.26 1.41
C ASP A 51 -7.59 8.10 1.95
N LEU A 52 -6.39 7.53 1.99
CA LEU A 52 -5.19 8.19 2.55
C LEU A 52 -4.20 8.64 1.48
N GLN A 53 -4.46 8.39 0.19
CA GLN A 53 -3.51 8.72 -0.89
C GLN A 53 -3.28 10.21 -1.04
N ASP A 54 -4.34 11.03 -0.97
CA ASP A 54 -4.23 12.49 -1.00
C ASP A 54 -3.26 12.97 0.08
N VAL A 55 -3.37 12.42 1.30
CA VAL A 55 -2.50 12.74 2.44
C VAL A 55 -1.06 12.29 2.20
N PHE A 56 -0.84 11.12 1.59
CA PHE A 56 0.50 10.63 1.29
C PHE A 56 1.21 11.48 0.23
N HIS A 57 0.46 11.95 -0.78
CA HIS A 57 0.96 12.86 -1.81
C HIS A 57 1.29 14.24 -1.22
N GLU A 58 0.41 14.82 -0.41
CA GLU A 58 0.65 16.08 0.29
C GLU A 58 1.87 16.00 1.24
N ALA A 59 2.06 14.86 1.90
CA ALA A 59 3.22 14.60 2.77
C ALA A 59 4.51 14.29 1.98
N GLN A 60 4.45 14.24 0.64
CA GLN A 60 5.59 13.96 -0.25
C GLN A 60 6.34 12.67 0.10
N LEU A 61 5.60 11.62 0.47
CA LEU A 61 6.21 10.33 0.80
C LEU A 61 6.85 9.70 -0.44
N PRO A 62 8.01 9.04 -0.33
CA PRO A 62 8.66 8.43 -1.47
C PRO A 62 7.92 7.14 -1.89
N PHE A 63 7.47 7.08 -3.14
CA PHE A 63 6.89 5.87 -3.74
C PHE A 63 7.96 5.09 -4.53
N PHE A 64 7.94 3.76 -4.43
CA PHE A 64 8.87 2.87 -5.10
C PHE A 64 8.13 2.01 -6.11
N GLU A 65 8.27 2.33 -7.40
CA GLU A 65 7.55 1.63 -8.48
C GLU A 65 6.03 1.60 -8.22
N GLY A 66 5.47 2.72 -7.76
CA GLY A 66 4.04 2.82 -7.40
C GLY A 66 3.64 2.13 -6.09
N HIS A 67 4.60 1.58 -5.34
CA HIS A 67 4.37 0.96 -4.04
C HIS A 67 4.80 1.88 -2.90
N LEU A 68 4.16 1.74 -1.74
CA LEU A 68 4.57 2.39 -0.51
C LEU A 68 5.25 1.36 0.39
N ILE A 69 6.48 1.62 0.83
CA ILE A 69 7.19 0.72 1.74
C ILE A 69 6.93 1.19 3.17
N VAL A 70 6.29 0.33 3.98
CA VAL A 70 5.93 0.62 5.37
C VAL A 70 6.74 -0.26 6.31
N GLU A 71 7.42 0.36 7.26
CA GLU A 71 8.15 -0.34 8.32
C GLU A 71 7.37 -0.22 9.64
N VAL A 72 7.14 -1.35 10.31
CA VAL A 72 6.34 -1.40 11.54
C VAL A 72 7.21 -1.80 12.71
N HIS A 73 7.34 -0.92 13.69
CA HIS A 73 8.10 -1.16 14.92
C HIS A 73 7.16 -1.44 16.07
N ASP A 74 7.12 -2.69 16.52
CA ASP A 74 6.31 -3.09 17.67
C ASP A 74 7.09 -2.94 18.99
N HIS A 75 6.73 -1.92 19.78
CA HIS A 75 7.30 -1.64 21.11
C HIS A 75 6.56 -2.35 22.24
N ARG A 76 5.46 -3.06 21.97
CA ARG A 76 4.64 -3.74 23.00
C ARG A 76 5.37 -4.89 23.68
N LEU A 77 6.36 -5.46 23.01
CA LEU A 77 7.08 -6.66 23.46
C LEU A 77 8.37 -6.33 24.22
N THR A 78 8.87 -5.11 24.08
CA THR A 78 10.11 -4.64 24.72
C THR A 78 9.97 -4.51 26.23
N ASP A 79 8.73 -4.37 26.74
CA ASP A 79 8.44 -4.11 28.16
C ASP A 79 8.51 -5.36 29.07
N ARG A 80 8.51 -6.60 28.53
CA ARG A 80 8.43 -7.80 29.40
C ARG A 80 9.66 -8.68 29.52
N ARG A 81 10.53 -8.83 28.51
CA ARG A 81 11.74 -9.70 28.62
C ARG A 81 12.94 -9.34 27.72
N GLY A 82 13.04 -8.12 27.17
CA GLY A 82 14.22 -7.70 26.40
C GLY A 82 14.61 -8.60 25.21
N ARG A 83 13.71 -9.46 24.74
CA ARG A 83 13.89 -10.35 23.60
C ARG A 83 12.81 -9.99 22.59
N LYS A 84 13.20 -9.43 21.44
CA LYS A 84 12.33 -9.36 20.26
C LYS A 84 11.91 -10.79 19.92
N PRO A 85 10.62 -11.14 19.96
CA PRO A 85 10.13 -12.33 19.28
C PRO A 85 10.38 -12.13 17.77
N PRO A 86 10.63 -13.20 16.99
CA PRO A 86 10.64 -13.10 15.54
C PRO A 86 9.19 -12.87 15.09
N LEU A 87 8.76 -11.60 15.08
CA LEU A 87 7.46 -11.23 14.56
C LEU A 87 7.55 -11.16 13.04
N PRO A 88 6.50 -11.55 12.30
CA PRO A 88 6.38 -11.34 10.86
C PRO A 88 6.27 -9.86 10.45
N PHE A 89 6.47 -8.92 11.40
CA PHE A 89 6.37 -7.47 11.21
C PHE A 89 7.72 -6.75 11.26
N ASP A 90 8.83 -7.45 11.53
CA ASP A 90 10.17 -6.85 11.41
C ASP A 90 10.62 -6.72 9.94
N GLU A 91 9.91 -7.35 9.00
CA GLU A 91 10.13 -7.15 7.58
C GLU A 91 9.27 -5.99 7.06
N PRO A 92 9.83 -5.08 6.26
CA PRO A 92 9.08 -3.99 5.67
C PRO A 92 7.97 -4.54 4.75
N SER A 93 6.75 -4.02 4.90
CA SER A 93 5.61 -4.38 4.05
C SER A 93 5.52 -3.43 2.87
N ALA A 94 5.50 -3.96 1.65
CA ALA A 94 5.22 -3.16 0.46
C ALA A 94 3.70 -3.14 0.19
N LEU A 95 3.08 -1.96 0.31
CA LEU A 95 1.71 -1.75 -0.08
C LEU A 95 1.63 -1.62 -1.60
N ARG A 96 0.89 -2.53 -2.22
CA ARG A 96 0.69 -2.57 -3.67
C ARG A 96 -0.46 -1.65 -4.09
N PRO A 97 -0.33 -0.96 -5.23
CA PRO A 97 -1.46 -0.24 -5.81
C PRO A 97 -2.55 -1.25 -6.21
N SER A 98 -3.80 -0.85 -6.02
CA SER A 98 -5.01 -1.51 -6.50
C SER A 98 -5.64 -0.71 -7.64
N ALA A 99 -6.57 -1.31 -8.39
CA ALA A 99 -7.34 -0.59 -9.41
C ALA A 99 -8.04 0.66 -8.82
N ALA A 100 -8.58 0.55 -7.60
CA ALA A 100 -9.18 1.70 -6.91
C ALA A 100 -8.15 2.81 -6.59
N SER A 101 -6.93 2.45 -6.18
CA SER A 101 -5.86 3.44 -5.96
C SER A 101 -5.41 4.15 -7.24
N LEU A 102 -5.45 3.45 -8.37
CA LEU A 102 -5.09 4.02 -9.66
C LEU A 102 -6.09 5.12 -10.04
N TRP A 103 -7.38 4.87 -9.86
CA TRP A 103 -8.42 5.88 -10.10
C TRP A 103 -8.27 7.12 -9.20
N THR A 104 -7.91 6.93 -7.93
CA THR A 104 -7.61 8.06 -7.04
C THR A 104 -6.39 8.85 -7.49
N ASN A 105 -5.33 8.18 -7.93
CA ASN A 105 -4.16 8.85 -8.49
C ASN A 105 -4.49 9.63 -9.77
N ILE A 106 -5.28 9.06 -10.69
CA ILE A 106 -5.73 9.78 -11.89
C ILE A 106 -6.58 11.01 -11.50
N GLY A 107 -7.46 10.86 -10.50
CA GLY A 107 -8.23 11.96 -9.95
C GLY A 107 -7.34 13.08 -9.37
N LEU A 108 -6.29 12.71 -8.64
CA LEU A 108 -5.30 13.64 -8.11
C LEU A 108 -4.55 14.37 -9.23
N LEU A 109 -4.05 13.65 -10.23
CA LEU A 109 -3.40 14.24 -11.40
C LEU A 109 -4.32 15.20 -12.16
N SER A 110 -5.61 14.87 -12.26
CA SER A 110 -6.59 15.76 -12.88
C SER A 110 -6.80 17.06 -12.08
N ARG A 111 -6.57 17.06 -10.76
CA ARG A 111 -6.65 18.27 -9.92
C ARG A 111 -5.40 19.14 -10.04
N GLU A 112 -4.23 18.54 -10.29
CA GLU A 112 -2.97 19.26 -10.49
C GLU A 112 -2.88 19.93 -11.86
N ARG A 113 -3.63 19.45 -12.85
CA ARG A 113 -3.71 20.07 -14.19
C ARG A 113 -4.61 21.30 -14.18
N ASP A 114 -4.23 22.31 -14.95
CA ASP A 114 -5.08 23.49 -15.22
C ASP A 114 -6.39 23.14 -15.95
N GLN A 115 -6.38 22.05 -16.72
CA GLN A 115 -7.55 21.56 -17.44
C GLN A 115 -7.90 20.14 -16.98
N PRO A 116 -9.18 19.87 -16.67
CA PRO A 116 -9.62 18.53 -16.29
C PRO A 116 -9.42 17.56 -17.44
N LEU A 117 -9.07 16.32 -17.11
CA LEU A 117 -9.01 15.24 -18.09
C LEU A 117 -10.40 14.99 -18.67
N THR A 118 -10.47 14.81 -19.99
CA THR A 118 -11.66 14.28 -20.64
C THR A 118 -11.84 12.79 -20.31
N MET A 119 -13.05 12.26 -20.50
CA MET A 119 -13.32 10.84 -20.29
C MET A 119 -12.45 9.94 -21.18
N GLU A 120 -12.22 10.37 -22.43
CA GLU A 120 -11.39 9.62 -23.39
C GLU A 120 -9.93 9.59 -22.95
N GLU A 121 -9.34 10.74 -22.62
CA GLU A 121 -7.96 10.80 -22.08
C GLU A 121 -7.81 9.99 -20.80
N THR A 122 -8.84 10.00 -19.94
CA THR A 122 -8.85 9.24 -18.68
C THR A 122 -8.82 7.74 -18.94
N LEU A 123 -9.65 7.25 -19.86
CA LEU A 123 -9.72 5.84 -20.25
C LEU A 123 -8.43 5.40 -20.94
N GLU A 124 -7.88 6.22 -21.84
CA GLU A 124 -6.61 5.95 -22.49
C GLU A 124 -5.46 5.85 -21.48
N LEU A 125 -5.44 6.77 -20.51
CA LEU A 125 -4.44 6.77 -19.44
C LEU A 125 -4.57 5.51 -18.57
N GLU A 126 -5.77 5.15 -18.13
CA GLU A 126 -6.03 3.92 -17.36
C GLU A 126 -5.51 2.70 -18.13
N SER A 127 -5.95 2.54 -19.38
CA SER A 127 -5.57 1.41 -20.24
C SER A 127 -4.05 1.29 -20.37
N LYS A 128 -3.37 2.40 -20.63
CA LYS A 128 -1.92 2.42 -20.79
C LYS A 128 -1.18 2.04 -19.50
N ILE A 129 -1.63 2.55 -18.35
CA ILE A 129 -1.00 2.22 -17.07
C ILE A 129 -1.23 0.74 -16.74
N LEU A 130 -2.44 0.22 -16.93
CA LEU A 130 -2.74 -1.19 -16.66
C LEU A 130 -1.87 -2.12 -17.50
N LEU A 131 -1.79 -1.88 -18.82
CA LEU A 131 -1.01 -2.71 -19.73
C LEU A 131 0.49 -2.74 -19.41
N GLU A 132 1.04 -1.64 -18.87
CA GLU A 132 2.47 -1.55 -18.53
C GLU A 132 2.80 -2.04 -17.13
N THR A 133 1.83 -1.99 -16.19
CA THR A 133 2.09 -2.25 -14.77
C THR A 133 1.51 -3.56 -14.25
N GLU A 134 0.51 -4.14 -14.92
CA GLU A 134 -0.11 -5.40 -14.50
C GLU A 134 0.83 -6.59 -14.75
N GLU A 135 0.81 -7.56 -13.83
CA GLU A 135 1.56 -8.80 -14.00
C GLU A 135 1.06 -9.56 -15.25
N PRO A 136 1.94 -10.27 -15.98
CA PRO A 136 1.55 -10.95 -17.21
C PRO A 136 0.44 -11.97 -16.93
N LEU A 137 -0.72 -11.74 -17.53
CA LEU A 137 -1.89 -12.59 -17.36
C LEU A 137 -1.58 -14.01 -17.85
N CYS A 138 -1.59 -14.97 -16.93
CA CYS A 138 -1.33 -16.37 -17.24
C CYS A 138 -2.55 -17.00 -17.92
N LEU A 139 -2.70 -16.76 -19.22
CA LEU A 139 -3.78 -17.29 -20.06
C LEU A 139 -3.59 -18.76 -20.45
N ASN A 140 -2.84 -19.55 -19.68
CA ASN A 140 -2.53 -20.92 -20.05
C ASN A 140 -3.78 -21.81 -19.85
N PRO A 141 -4.42 -22.31 -20.92
CA PRO A 141 -5.62 -23.11 -20.78
C PRO A 141 -5.24 -24.45 -20.15
N SER A 142 -5.53 -24.63 -18.86
CA SER A 142 -5.34 -25.94 -18.23
C SER A 142 -6.41 -26.90 -18.76
N PHE A 143 -5.97 -27.98 -19.41
CA PHE A 143 -6.86 -29.03 -19.94
C PHE A 143 -7.73 -29.69 -18.85
N GLN A 144 -7.38 -29.52 -17.57
CA GLN A 144 -8.15 -30.06 -16.43
C GLN A 144 -9.46 -29.28 -16.18
N VAL A 145 -9.54 -28.00 -16.53
CA VAL A 145 -10.75 -27.17 -16.32
C VAL A 145 -11.83 -27.43 -17.38
N ALA A 146 -11.46 -27.94 -18.57
CA ALA A 146 -12.40 -28.20 -19.67
C ALA A 146 -13.35 -29.40 -19.43
N ARG A 147 -13.10 -30.24 -18.42
CA ARG A 147 -13.87 -31.49 -18.21
C ARG A 147 -14.92 -31.44 -17.09
N VAL A 148 -14.95 -30.41 -16.24
CA VAL A 148 -15.79 -30.44 -15.02
C VAL A 148 -17.18 -29.83 -15.23
N SER A 149 -17.48 -29.23 -16.38
CA SER A 149 -18.76 -28.51 -16.57
C SER A 149 -19.89 -29.30 -17.24
N ASN A 150 -19.75 -30.61 -17.51
CA ASN A 150 -20.82 -31.42 -18.13
C ASN A 150 -20.80 -32.89 -17.64
N ALA A 151 -21.06 -33.14 -16.36
CA ALA A 151 -21.40 -34.46 -15.84
C ALA A 151 -22.50 -34.35 -14.78
#